data_AF-A0A969AMV2-F1
#
_entry.id   AF-A0A969AMV2-F1
#
_cell.length_a   1.000
_cell.length_b   1.000
_cell.length_c   1.000
_cell.angle_alpha   90.00
_cell.angle_beta   90.00
_cell.angle_gamma   90.00
#
_symmetry.space_group_name_H-M   'P 1'
#
loop_
_entity.id
_entity.type
_entity.pdbx_description
1 polymer ?
#
loop_
_entity_poly.entity_id
_entity_poly.type
_entity_poly.pdbx_seq_one_letter_code
_entity_poly.pdbx_strand_id
1 'polypeptide(L)'
;MLFGHSPSLRFGFRALAGLLLVIGLSFTPVAQANSAPPPELTWFEFEDVPGRVEAVQILVCDTAACESADLHLATGRCTVSGCLEPAIEPTRQFTCHDDTCLMIDGWPVGEPGGQSWLRLLVQSQDRLWESNVVEAPFMDIGDRQRFSGQFSDEGLVIQPVEPAYGEQALSLFLQGLALTLVTEAGIMALVLRRLGQWPALWQRTFVSFGLMHVVTYPMVWTLTSGLQPFSFAGDRVFALIWVAIALIYGLCFYFLRRVRLRWLVVSPVLILSALWLPSMVVLFLFSYGRSTPLTTGLSYGVAVAIAEIAVTVYEAIFLAMLSRGQLSLRTTSGLSLLMNGASWALGVWIFQ
;
A
#
# COMPACT_ATOMS: atom_id res chain seq x y z
N MET A 1 41.07 22.43 7.13
CA MET A 1 40.57 23.35 6.10
C MET A 1 40.55 22.64 4.75
N LEU A 2 39.45 22.00 4.35
CA LEU A 2 39.28 21.44 3.00
C LEU A 2 37.77 21.29 2.77
N PHE A 3 37.18 22.34 2.21
CA PHE A 3 35.97 22.42 1.38
C PHE A 3 35.66 23.91 1.33
N GLY A 4 36.36 24.60 0.42
CA GLY A 4 36.01 25.97 0.06
C GLY A 4 34.53 26.00 -0.30
N HIS A 5 33.86 27.08 0.10
CA HIS A 5 32.50 27.39 -0.32
C HIS A 5 32.48 27.49 -1.86
N SER A 6 32.26 26.36 -2.54
CA SER A 6 32.16 26.36 -3.99
C SER A 6 30.81 26.96 -4.37
N PRO A 7 30.78 28.14 -5.02
CA PRO A 7 29.54 28.78 -5.45
C PRO A 7 28.72 27.89 -6.40
N SER A 8 29.35 26.92 -7.07
CA SER A 8 28.68 25.94 -7.93
C SER A 8 27.67 25.05 -7.20
N LEU A 9 27.92 24.70 -5.93
CA LEU A 9 27.02 23.84 -5.13
C LEU A 9 25.75 24.60 -4.72
N ARG A 10 25.88 25.90 -4.42
CA ARG A 10 24.73 26.76 -4.08
C ARG A 10 23.86 27.04 -5.32
N PHE A 11 24.49 27.19 -6.48
CA PHE A 11 23.79 27.40 -7.74
C PHE A 11 23.02 26.14 -8.17
N GLY A 12 23.65 24.96 -8.09
CA GLY A 12 22.98 23.68 -8.38
C GLY A 12 21.76 23.43 -7.49
N PHE A 13 21.85 23.74 -6.20
CA PHE A 13 20.72 23.59 -5.28
C PHE A 13 19.55 24.52 -5.60
N ARG A 14 19.83 25.78 -5.95
CA ARG A 14 18.80 26.77 -6.32
C ARG A 14 18.17 26.45 -7.67
N ALA A 15 18.97 26.00 -8.65
CA ALA A 15 18.47 25.59 -9.95
C ALA A 15 17.60 24.34 -9.86
N LEU A 16 18.01 23.35 -9.04
CA LEU A 16 17.20 22.18 -8.75
C LEU A 16 15.89 22.60 -8.09
N ALA A 17 15.93 23.34 -6.97
CA ALA A 17 14.73 23.80 -6.26
C ALA A 17 13.77 24.60 -7.17
N GLY A 18 14.30 25.47 -8.05
CA GLY A 18 13.51 26.20 -9.05
C GLY A 18 12.85 25.27 -10.07
N LEU A 19 13.58 24.27 -10.57
CA LEU A 19 13.04 23.26 -11.48
C LEU A 19 11.95 22.40 -10.81
N LEU A 20 12.16 21.99 -9.55
CA LEU A 20 11.16 21.23 -8.78
C LEU A 20 9.88 22.05 -8.57
N LEU A 21 10.02 23.35 -8.29
CA LEU A 21 8.89 24.26 -8.14
C LEU A 21 8.11 24.42 -9.46
N VAL A 22 8.82 24.60 -10.57
CA VAL A 22 8.18 24.73 -11.90
C VAL A 22 7.45 23.44 -12.29
N ILE A 23 8.08 22.28 -12.12
CA ILE A 23 7.43 20.98 -12.42
C ILE A 23 6.21 20.78 -11.51
N GLY A 24 6.33 21.01 -10.20
CA GLY A 24 5.22 20.87 -9.26
C GLY A 24 4.04 21.80 -9.55
N LEU A 25 4.30 23.04 -9.97
CA LEU A 25 3.27 24.02 -10.32
C LEU A 25 2.66 23.78 -11.72
N SER A 26 3.39 23.16 -12.65
CA SER A 26 2.91 22.95 -14.03
C SER A 26 2.02 21.72 -14.19
N PHE A 27 2.17 20.71 -13.32
CA PHE A 27 1.45 19.44 -13.41
C PHE A 27 0.10 19.42 -12.69
N THR A 28 -0.23 20.42 -11.86
CA THR A 28 -1.40 20.35 -10.96
C THR A 28 -2.74 20.75 -11.59
N PRO A 29 -2.88 21.82 -12.40
CA PRO A 29 -4.21 22.23 -12.89
C PRO A 29 -4.62 21.58 -14.22
N VAL A 30 -3.68 21.47 -15.17
CA VAL A 30 -3.97 21.06 -16.56
C VAL A 30 -4.21 19.54 -16.67
N ALA A 31 -3.50 18.76 -15.84
CA ALA A 31 -3.66 17.32 -15.77
C ALA A 31 -4.98 16.91 -15.09
N GLN A 32 -5.38 17.60 -14.02
CA GLN A 32 -6.66 17.35 -13.33
C GLN A 32 -7.87 17.71 -14.19
N ALA A 33 -7.76 18.73 -15.04
CA ALA A 33 -8.87 19.17 -15.90
C ALA A 33 -9.23 18.19 -17.03
N ASN A 34 -8.36 17.22 -17.36
CA ASN A 34 -8.56 16.30 -18.49
C ASN A 34 -8.57 14.81 -18.09
N SER A 35 -8.33 14.47 -16.81
CA SER A 35 -8.43 13.10 -16.32
C SER A 35 -9.84 12.80 -15.84
N ALA A 36 -10.36 11.62 -16.16
CA ALA A 36 -11.46 11.04 -15.39
C ALA A 36 -11.05 10.97 -13.90
N PRO A 37 -11.95 11.25 -12.94
CA PRO A 37 -11.63 11.11 -11.53
C PRO A 37 -11.17 9.67 -11.24
N PRO A 38 -10.20 9.46 -10.31
CA PRO A 38 -9.85 8.14 -9.85
C PRO A 38 -11.10 7.42 -9.33
N PRO A 39 -11.17 6.07 -9.47
CA PRO A 39 -12.34 5.33 -9.04
C PRO A 39 -12.53 5.50 -7.53
N GLU A 40 -13.76 5.83 -7.16
CA GLU A 40 -14.17 5.93 -5.77
C GLU A 40 -14.24 4.54 -5.13
N LEU A 41 -13.85 4.44 -3.86
CA LEU A 41 -13.79 3.17 -3.14
C LEU A 41 -14.83 3.15 -2.02
N THR A 42 -15.85 2.31 -2.20
CA THR A 42 -16.84 1.98 -1.17
C THR A 42 -16.40 0.73 -0.43
N TRP A 43 -16.30 0.80 0.90
CA TRP A 43 -15.88 -0.31 1.74
C TRP A 43 -17.06 -0.90 2.50
N PHE A 44 -17.21 -2.22 2.45
CA PHE A 44 -18.17 -2.97 3.25
C PHE A 44 -17.42 -3.84 4.24
N GLU A 45 -17.71 -3.67 5.52
CA GLU A 45 -17.12 -4.45 6.60
C GLU A 45 -18.19 -5.28 7.28
N PHE A 46 -17.88 -6.56 7.50
CA PHE A 46 -18.81 -7.55 8.00
C PHE A 46 -18.38 -7.98 9.39
N GLU A 47 -19.21 -7.69 10.40
CA GLU A 47 -18.98 -8.13 11.78
C GLU A 47 -19.80 -9.39 12.07
N ASP A 48 -19.27 -10.28 12.92
CA ASP A 48 -19.96 -11.48 13.41
C ASP A 48 -20.58 -12.37 12.32
N VAL A 49 -19.83 -12.64 11.26
CA VAL A 49 -20.33 -13.50 10.18
C VAL A 49 -20.68 -14.89 10.74
N PRO A 50 -21.94 -15.35 10.63
CA PRO A 50 -22.42 -16.60 11.25
C PRO A 50 -21.86 -17.89 10.60
N GLY A 51 -20.99 -17.76 9.60
CA GLY A 51 -20.37 -18.87 8.88
C GLY A 51 -19.24 -18.39 7.97
N ARG A 52 -18.65 -19.31 7.20
CA ARG A 52 -17.63 -18.94 6.20
C ARG A 52 -18.33 -18.26 5.03
N VAL A 53 -18.02 -16.99 4.76
CA VAL A 53 -18.44 -16.32 3.51
C VAL A 53 -17.79 -17.04 2.34
N GLU A 54 -18.60 -17.53 1.42
CA GLU A 54 -18.13 -18.13 0.16
C GLU A 54 -18.17 -17.13 -0.98
N ALA A 55 -19.05 -16.12 -0.91
CA ALA A 55 -19.09 -15.02 -1.85
C ALA A 55 -19.86 -13.78 -1.39
N VAL A 56 -19.60 -12.68 -2.08
CA VAL A 56 -20.33 -11.42 -1.99
C VAL A 56 -20.60 -10.90 -3.39
N GLN A 57 -21.85 -10.55 -3.68
CA GLN A 57 -22.28 -9.89 -4.91
C GLN A 57 -22.76 -8.48 -4.58
N ILE A 58 -22.37 -7.50 -5.40
CA ILE A 58 -22.83 -6.12 -5.35
C ILE A 58 -23.77 -5.91 -6.53
N LEU A 59 -25.03 -5.65 -6.22
CA LEU A 59 -26.06 -5.25 -7.16
C LEU A 59 -26.19 -3.73 -7.15
N VAL A 60 -26.25 -3.14 -8.34
CA VAL A 60 -26.62 -1.73 -8.52
C VAL A 60 -28.08 -1.69 -8.94
N CYS A 61 -28.85 -0.90 -8.23
CA CYS A 61 -30.27 -0.72 -8.38
C CYS A 61 -30.56 0.68 -8.94
N ASP A 62 -31.58 0.80 -9.79
CA ASP A 62 -32.00 2.12 -10.31
C ASP A 62 -32.73 2.96 -9.24
N THR A 63 -33.33 2.31 -8.24
CA THR A 63 -34.14 2.94 -7.19
C THR A 63 -33.92 2.28 -5.84
N ALA A 64 -34.34 2.95 -4.76
CA ALA A 64 -34.34 2.42 -3.40
C ALA A 64 -35.16 1.12 -3.23
N ALA A 65 -36.15 0.89 -4.11
CA ALA A 65 -36.94 -0.35 -4.12
C ALA A 65 -36.19 -1.52 -4.79
N CYS A 66 -35.20 -1.23 -5.65
CA CYS A 66 -34.42 -2.20 -6.42
C CYS A 66 -35.29 -3.17 -7.23
N GLU A 67 -36.25 -2.64 -8.00
CA GLU A 67 -37.10 -3.43 -8.89
C GLU A 67 -36.34 -3.97 -10.11
N SER A 68 -35.33 -3.21 -10.57
CA SER A 68 -34.32 -3.60 -11.54
C SER A 68 -32.95 -3.57 -10.86
N ALA A 69 -32.17 -4.63 -11.06
CA ALA A 69 -30.85 -4.78 -10.46
C ALA A 69 -29.87 -5.34 -11.50
N ASP A 70 -28.73 -4.67 -11.64
CA ASP A 70 -27.61 -5.15 -12.43
C ASP A 70 -26.51 -5.67 -11.50
N LEU A 71 -25.96 -6.84 -11.80
CA LEU A 71 -24.82 -7.40 -11.07
C LEU A 71 -23.53 -6.67 -11.47
N HIS A 72 -22.90 -5.96 -10.53
CA HIS A 72 -21.69 -5.16 -10.78
C HIS A 72 -20.41 -5.77 -10.25
N LEU A 73 -20.43 -6.44 -9.11
CA LEU A 73 -19.25 -7.09 -8.57
C LEU A 73 -19.64 -8.43 -7.96
N ALA A 74 -18.80 -9.43 -8.13
CA ALA A 74 -18.96 -10.72 -7.48
C ALA A 74 -17.57 -11.18 -7.04
N THR A 75 -17.37 -11.36 -5.75
CA THR A 75 -16.19 -12.01 -5.17
C THR A 75 -16.61 -13.36 -4.59
N GLY A 76 -15.78 -14.40 -4.71
CA GLY A 76 -16.11 -15.76 -4.27
C GLY A 76 -15.33 -16.87 -4.97
N ARG A 77 -15.59 -18.12 -4.59
CA ARG A 77 -14.90 -19.28 -5.18
C ARG A 77 -15.20 -19.45 -6.67
N CYS A 78 -14.20 -19.16 -7.50
CA CYS A 78 -14.27 -19.33 -8.95
C CYS A 78 -14.68 -20.73 -9.39
N THR A 79 -15.79 -20.80 -10.13
CA THR A 79 -16.20 -21.92 -10.98
C THR A 79 -16.04 -21.53 -12.45
N VAL A 80 -16.26 -22.48 -13.38
CA VAL A 80 -15.89 -22.38 -14.80
C VAL A 80 -16.56 -21.20 -15.55
N SER A 81 -17.61 -20.60 -15.00
CA SER A 81 -18.35 -19.46 -15.58
C SER A 81 -18.38 -18.18 -14.72
N GLY A 82 -17.78 -18.17 -13.52
CA GLY A 82 -17.84 -17.03 -12.58
C GLY A 82 -17.57 -17.42 -11.13
N CYS A 83 -17.61 -16.44 -10.21
CA CYS A 83 -17.36 -16.65 -8.77
C CYS A 83 -18.39 -17.52 -8.05
N LEU A 84 -19.52 -17.79 -8.70
CA LEU A 84 -20.61 -18.71 -8.35
C LEU A 84 -21.59 -18.77 -9.51
N GLU A 85 -22.56 -19.68 -9.44
CA GLU A 85 -23.82 -19.58 -10.19
C GLU A 85 -24.55 -18.32 -9.70
N PRO A 86 -24.59 -17.25 -10.51
CA PRO A 86 -25.06 -15.97 -10.01
C PRO A 86 -26.57 -16.01 -9.82
N ALA A 87 -27.08 -15.34 -8.77
CA ALA A 87 -28.52 -15.29 -8.51
C ALA A 87 -29.30 -14.61 -9.65
N ILE A 88 -28.59 -13.79 -10.43
CA ILE A 88 -29.05 -13.09 -11.62
C ILE A 88 -28.03 -13.37 -12.72
N GLU A 89 -28.47 -13.72 -13.94
CA GLU A 89 -27.53 -13.94 -15.04
C GLU A 89 -26.67 -12.68 -15.27
N PRO A 90 -25.34 -12.83 -15.34
CA PRO A 90 -24.45 -11.69 -15.47
C PRO A 90 -24.55 -11.14 -16.89
N THR A 91 -24.84 -9.85 -17.01
CA THR A 91 -24.84 -9.17 -18.32
C THR A 91 -23.41 -8.85 -18.81
N ARG A 92 -22.39 -9.08 -17.97
CA ARG A 92 -20.99 -8.68 -18.21
C ARG A 92 -19.97 -9.77 -17.90
N GLN A 93 -18.75 -9.61 -18.42
CA GLN A 93 -17.67 -10.59 -18.25
C GLN A 93 -16.96 -10.45 -16.90
N PHE A 94 -16.70 -11.60 -16.27
CA PHE A 94 -15.91 -11.73 -15.05
C PHE A 94 -14.57 -12.39 -15.33
N THR A 95 -13.55 -12.01 -14.58
CA THR A 95 -12.27 -12.71 -14.58
C THR A 95 -11.85 -13.06 -13.16
N CYS A 96 -11.37 -14.30 -13.05
CA CYS A 96 -11.04 -15.00 -11.82
C CYS A 96 -9.54 -15.04 -11.54
N HIS A 97 -9.16 -14.92 -10.27
CA HIS A 97 -7.86 -15.32 -9.75
C HIS A 97 -8.05 -16.02 -8.40
N ASP A 98 -7.62 -17.28 -8.31
CA ASP A 98 -7.84 -18.15 -7.14
C ASP A 98 -9.32 -18.22 -6.73
N ASP A 99 -9.67 -17.65 -5.58
CA ASP A 99 -11.01 -17.61 -4.97
C ASP A 99 -11.63 -16.21 -5.01
N THR A 100 -11.22 -15.38 -5.97
CA THR A 100 -11.71 -14.01 -6.15
C THR A 100 -11.99 -13.72 -7.63
N CYS A 101 -13.07 -13.01 -7.94
CA CYS A 101 -13.34 -12.50 -9.28
C CYS A 101 -13.53 -11.00 -9.26
N LEU A 102 -13.31 -10.43 -10.44
CA LEU A 102 -13.64 -9.05 -10.73
C LEU A 102 -14.35 -8.98 -12.08
N MET A 103 -15.40 -8.18 -12.15
CA MET A 103 -16.02 -7.80 -13.42
C MET A 103 -15.06 -6.86 -14.17
N ILE A 104 -14.61 -7.25 -15.36
CA ILE A 104 -13.63 -6.46 -16.13
C ILE A 104 -14.32 -5.35 -16.94
N ASP A 105 -15.54 -5.59 -17.40
CA ASP A 105 -16.23 -4.68 -18.30
C ASP A 105 -17.30 -3.87 -17.57
N GLY A 106 -17.20 -2.54 -17.68
CA GLY A 106 -18.34 -1.67 -17.45
C GLY A 106 -18.52 -1.13 -16.03
N TRP A 107 -17.49 -1.00 -15.20
CA TRP A 107 -17.65 -0.14 -14.01
C TRP A 107 -18.23 1.20 -14.51
N PRO A 108 -19.47 1.57 -14.15
CA PRO A 108 -19.94 2.89 -14.50
C PRO A 108 -19.02 3.78 -13.69
N VAL A 109 -18.13 4.48 -14.38
CA VAL A 109 -17.64 5.73 -13.83
C VAL A 109 -18.91 6.55 -13.75
N GLY A 110 -19.55 6.53 -12.57
CA GLY A 110 -20.73 7.34 -12.32
C GLY A 110 -20.37 8.75 -12.73
N GLU A 111 -21.30 9.45 -13.36
CA GLU A 111 -21.12 10.88 -13.49
C GLU A 111 -20.93 11.44 -12.07
N PRO A 112 -19.91 12.28 -11.82
CA PRO A 112 -19.72 12.90 -10.51
C PRO A 112 -21.02 13.54 -10.03
N GLY A 113 -21.51 13.14 -8.85
CA GLY A 113 -22.80 13.56 -8.30
C GLY A 113 -24.00 12.68 -8.67
N GLY A 114 -23.81 11.56 -9.36
CA GLY A 114 -24.82 10.52 -9.52
C GLY A 114 -25.12 9.81 -8.20
N GLN A 115 -26.36 9.37 -8.02
CA GLN A 115 -26.75 8.50 -6.92
C GLN A 115 -26.84 7.06 -7.45
N SER A 116 -26.17 6.13 -6.78
CA SER A 116 -26.36 4.69 -7.03
C SER A 116 -26.95 4.04 -5.79
N TRP A 117 -27.94 3.17 -5.99
CA TRP A 117 -28.51 2.36 -4.92
C TRP A 117 -27.83 1.00 -4.94
N LEU A 118 -27.21 0.61 -3.84
CA LEU A 118 -26.47 -0.65 -3.73
C LEU A 118 -27.24 -1.65 -2.88
N ARG A 119 -27.23 -2.91 -3.32
CA ARG A 119 -27.68 -4.06 -2.53
C ARG A 119 -26.60 -5.13 -2.57
N LEU A 120 -26.29 -5.71 -1.42
CA LEU A 120 -25.36 -6.82 -1.32
C LEU A 120 -26.11 -8.14 -1.19
N LEU A 121 -25.60 -9.16 -1.86
CA LEU A 121 -25.94 -10.55 -1.60
C LEU A 121 -24.69 -11.24 -1.04
N VAL A 122 -24.77 -11.77 0.17
CA VAL A 122 -23.68 -12.50 0.81
C VAL A 122 -24.06 -13.96 0.92
N GLN A 123 -23.24 -14.85 0.38
CA GLN A 123 -23.49 -16.28 0.38
C GLN A 123 -22.54 -17.03 1.33
N SER A 124 -23.11 -17.93 2.11
CA SER A 124 -22.41 -19.00 2.82
C SER A 124 -22.98 -20.36 2.39
N GLN A 125 -22.35 -21.45 2.86
CA GLN A 125 -22.58 -22.82 2.38
C GLN A 125 -24.05 -23.25 2.34
N ASP A 126 -24.84 -22.77 3.30
CA ASP A 126 -26.23 -23.15 3.53
C ASP A 126 -27.20 -21.96 3.45
N ARG A 127 -26.71 -20.74 3.22
CA ARG A 127 -27.51 -19.53 3.37
C ARG A 127 -27.07 -18.39 2.47
N LEU A 128 -28.06 -17.64 1.98
CA LEU A 128 -27.89 -16.36 1.29
C LEU A 128 -28.50 -15.26 2.15
N TRP A 129 -27.74 -14.21 2.45
CA TRP A 129 -28.24 -12.99 3.07
C TRP A 129 -28.32 -11.88 2.05
N GLU A 130 -29.49 -11.27 1.95
CA GLU A 130 -29.71 -10.07 1.15
C GLU A 130 -29.66 -8.85 2.07
N SER A 131 -29.01 -7.78 1.61
CA SER A 131 -28.96 -6.55 2.35
C SER A 131 -30.18 -5.66 2.13
N ASN A 132 -30.45 -4.75 3.06
CA ASN A 132 -31.20 -3.54 2.71
C ASN A 132 -30.47 -2.76 1.59
N VAL A 133 -31.25 -2.01 0.81
CA VAL A 133 -30.71 -1.12 -0.22
C VAL A 133 -30.14 0.11 0.47
N VAL A 134 -28.92 0.49 0.12
CA VAL A 134 -28.24 1.68 0.64
C VAL A 134 -27.92 2.64 -0.49
N GLU A 135 -28.05 3.94 -0.20
CA GLU A 135 -27.58 4.97 -1.12
C GLU A 135 -26.06 5.08 -1.00
N ALA A 136 -25.36 4.88 -2.11
CA ALA A 136 -23.94 5.16 -2.23
C ALA A 136 -23.77 6.27 -3.28
N PRO A 137 -23.75 7.55 -2.86
CA PRO A 137 -23.47 8.65 -3.77
C PRO A 137 -22.07 8.49 -4.35
N PHE A 138 -21.91 8.86 -5.62
CA PHE A 138 -20.59 9.03 -6.20
C PHE A 138 -19.95 10.29 -5.55
N MET A 139 -18.98 10.09 -4.65
CA MET A 139 -18.36 11.13 -3.82
C MET A 139 -17.00 11.60 -4.32
N ASP A 140 -16.65 12.85 -3.98
CA ASP A 140 -15.38 13.46 -4.34
C ASP A 140 -14.13 12.67 -3.86
N ILE A 141 -13.03 12.87 -4.59
CA ILE A 141 -11.72 12.25 -4.36
C ILE A 141 -11.24 12.56 -2.93
N GLY A 142 -11.42 11.61 -2.00
CA GLY A 142 -10.99 11.74 -0.61
C GLY A 142 -12.01 11.23 0.40
N ASP A 143 -13.29 11.24 0.03
CA ASP A 143 -14.36 10.73 0.87
C ASP A 143 -14.54 9.23 0.62
N ARG A 144 -14.11 8.41 1.58
CA ARG A 144 -14.31 6.96 1.55
C ARG A 144 -15.56 6.63 2.35
N GLN A 145 -16.61 6.16 1.70
CA GLN A 145 -17.79 5.64 2.42
C GLN A 145 -17.49 4.25 2.96
N ARG A 146 -17.74 4.07 4.25
CA ARG A 146 -17.69 2.77 4.93
C ARG A 146 -19.10 2.39 5.33
N PHE A 147 -19.43 1.14 5.09
CA PHE A 147 -20.64 0.54 5.59
C PHE A 147 -20.28 -0.65 6.48
N SER A 148 -20.98 -0.78 7.60
CA SER A 148 -20.95 -1.97 8.46
C SER A 148 -22.15 -2.85 8.13
N GLY A 149 -21.89 -4.14 7.97
CA GLY A 149 -22.88 -5.18 7.73
C GLY A 149 -23.06 -6.02 8.98
N GLN A 150 -24.28 -6.08 9.50
CA GLN A 150 -24.67 -6.95 10.60
C GLN A 150 -25.57 -8.07 10.07
N PHE A 151 -25.16 -9.32 10.30
CA PHE A 151 -25.93 -10.49 9.93
C PHE A 151 -27.02 -10.76 10.96
N SER A 152 -28.22 -11.05 10.48
CA SER A 152 -29.34 -11.46 11.30
C SER A 152 -30.07 -12.65 10.69
N ASP A 153 -31.02 -13.21 11.42
CA ASP A 153 -31.90 -14.24 10.90
C ASP A 153 -32.88 -13.74 9.83
N GLU A 154 -33.08 -12.43 9.72
CA GLU A 154 -34.00 -11.84 8.73
C GLU A 154 -33.27 -11.35 7.48
N GLY A 155 -31.94 -11.20 7.53
CA GLY A 155 -31.13 -10.71 6.41
C GLY A 155 -29.83 -10.06 6.86
N LEU A 156 -29.21 -9.34 5.94
CA LEU A 156 -28.04 -8.51 6.21
C LEU A 156 -28.49 -7.05 6.36
N VAL A 157 -28.06 -6.36 7.40
CA VAL A 157 -28.33 -4.93 7.55
C VAL A 157 -27.03 -4.16 7.36
N ILE A 158 -27.00 -3.31 6.35
CA ILE A 158 -25.89 -2.43 5.99
C ILE A 158 -26.20 -1.01 6.44
N GLN A 159 -25.30 -0.42 7.22
CA GLN A 159 -25.43 0.94 7.72
C GLN A 159 -24.13 1.72 7.53
N PRO A 160 -24.18 3.02 7.17
CA PRO A 160 -23.00 3.85 7.04
C PRO A 160 -22.30 4.00 8.40
N VAL A 161 -20.97 3.99 8.40
CA VAL A 161 -20.13 4.16 9.59
C VAL A 161 -19.39 5.48 9.50
N GLU A 162 -19.57 6.33 10.51
CA GLU A 162 -18.73 7.52 10.73
C GLU A 162 -17.77 7.26 11.92
N PRO A 163 -16.48 7.67 11.84
CA PRO A 163 -15.83 8.33 10.70
C PRO A 163 -15.34 7.36 9.61
N ALA A 164 -15.22 7.88 8.39
CA ALA A 164 -14.53 7.23 7.29
C ALA A 164 -13.08 6.86 7.68
N TYR A 165 -12.58 5.77 7.12
CA TYR A 165 -11.31 5.04 7.37
C TYR A 165 -10.03 5.86 7.70
N GLY A 166 -9.99 7.17 7.43
CA GLY A 166 -8.80 8.02 7.54
C GLY A 166 -8.14 8.03 8.93
N GLU A 167 -8.91 8.23 10.00
CA GLU A 167 -8.33 8.35 11.35
C GLU A 167 -7.87 6.99 11.91
N GLN A 168 -8.68 5.94 11.74
CA GLN A 168 -8.36 4.61 12.23
C GLN A 168 -7.18 3.98 11.48
N ALA A 169 -7.11 4.16 10.15
CA ALA A 169 -6.01 3.65 9.35
C ALA A 169 -4.68 4.34 9.67
N LEU A 170 -4.68 5.66 9.87
CA LEU A 170 -3.47 6.37 10.28
C LEU A 170 -3.03 5.91 11.67
N SER A 171 -3.97 5.73 12.61
CA SER A 171 -3.66 5.21 13.95
C SER A 171 -3.03 3.82 13.89
N LEU A 172 -3.64 2.88 13.17
CA LEU A 172 -3.10 1.52 12.98
C LEU A 172 -1.75 1.54 12.28
N PHE A 173 -1.58 2.38 11.26
CA PHE A 173 -0.31 2.57 10.56
C PHE A 173 0.78 3.08 11.50
N LEU A 174 0.49 4.09 12.32
CA LEU A 174 1.44 4.66 13.28
C LEU A 174 1.76 3.67 14.41
N GLN A 175 0.78 2.91 14.88
CA GLN A 175 0.98 1.84 15.87
C GLN A 175 1.87 0.73 15.31
N GLY A 176 1.59 0.25 14.10
CA GLY A 176 2.42 -0.73 13.40
C GLY A 176 3.84 -0.22 13.19
N LEU A 177 4.00 1.01 12.68
CA LEU A 177 5.31 1.64 12.50
C LEU A 177 6.09 1.75 13.82
N ALA A 178 5.42 2.20 14.89
CA ALA A 178 6.05 2.34 16.21
C ALA A 178 6.47 0.97 16.76
N LEU A 179 5.62 -0.05 16.64
CA LEU A 179 5.91 -1.41 17.06
C LEU A 179 7.14 -1.96 16.34
N THR A 180 7.20 -1.83 15.01
CA THR A 180 8.34 -2.24 14.19
C THR A 180 9.61 -1.51 14.64
N LEU A 181 9.59 -0.17 14.67
CA LEU A 181 10.78 0.62 15.01
C LEU A 181 11.31 0.32 16.41
N VAL A 182 10.44 0.20 17.41
CA VAL A 182 10.85 -0.08 18.80
C VAL A 182 11.41 -1.49 18.94
N THR A 183 10.72 -2.49 18.36
CA THR A 183 11.13 -3.89 18.45
C THR A 183 12.50 -4.09 17.80
N GLU A 184 12.66 -3.61 16.57
CA GLU A 184 13.88 -3.83 15.81
C GLU A 184 15.06 -3.03 16.37
N ALA A 185 14.83 -1.80 16.81
CA ALA A 185 15.83 -1.02 17.53
C ALA A 185 16.28 -1.74 18.82
N GLY A 186 15.35 -2.36 19.55
CA GLY A 186 15.63 -3.15 20.74
C GLY A 186 16.50 -4.37 20.44
N ILE A 187 16.15 -5.14 19.40
CA ILE A 187 16.92 -6.32 18.98
C ILE A 187 18.31 -5.92 18.50
N MET A 188 18.40 -4.89 17.67
CA MET A 188 19.68 -4.33 17.23
C MET A 188 20.53 -3.91 18.43
N ALA A 189 19.94 -3.25 19.43
CA ALA A 189 20.68 -2.86 20.63
C ALA A 189 21.23 -4.05 21.41
N LEU A 190 20.38 -5.06 21.64
CA LEU A 190 20.75 -6.28 22.34
C LEU A 190 21.88 -7.02 21.63
N VAL A 191 21.79 -7.17 20.30
CA VAL A 191 22.82 -7.84 19.50
C VAL A 191 24.12 -7.05 19.50
N LEU A 192 24.09 -5.73 19.28
CA LEU A 192 25.29 -4.89 19.31
C LEU A 192 25.98 -4.90 20.68
N ARG A 193 25.20 -4.92 21.77
CA ARG A 193 25.71 -5.05 23.14
C ARG A 193 26.36 -6.41 23.36
N ARG A 194 25.73 -7.50 22.91
CA ARG A 194 26.26 -8.87 23.01
C ARG A 194 27.56 -9.05 22.23
N LEU A 195 27.70 -8.38 21.09
CA LEU A 195 28.92 -8.40 20.26
C LEU A 195 30.03 -7.47 20.79
N GLY A 196 29.80 -6.70 21.86
CA GLY A 196 30.76 -5.73 22.40
C GLY A 196 31.02 -4.52 21.49
N GLN A 197 30.22 -4.34 20.44
CA GLN A 197 30.40 -3.27 19.44
C GLN A 197 29.64 -1.98 19.78
N TRP A 198 28.82 -2.00 20.84
CA TRP A 198 27.93 -0.90 21.22
C TRP A 198 28.62 0.48 21.29
N PRO A 199 29.73 0.69 22.04
CA PRO A 199 30.30 2.04 22.20
C PRO A 199 30.84 2.62 20.88
N ALA A 200 31.31 1.76 19.97
CA ALA A 200 31.94 2.17 18.71
C ALA A 200 30.92 2.44 17.59
N LEU A 201 29.79 1.73 17.59
CA LEU A 201 28.88 1.69 16.44
C LEU A 201 27.50 2.31 16.68
N TRP A 202 27.06 2.47 17.94
CA TRP A 202 25.65 2.76 18.22
C TRP A 202 25.11 3.95 17.42
N GLN A 203 25.77 5.11 17.42
CA GLN A 203 25.25 6.31 16.72
C GLN A 203 25.02 6.04 15.24
N ARG A 204 26.01 5.40 14.60
CA ARG A 204 25.98 5.25 13.16
C ARG A 204 25.09 4.11 12.73
N THR A 205 25.03 3.02 13.48
CA THR A 205 24.12 1.91 13.19
C THR A 205 22.67 2.34 13.42
N PHE A 206 22.36 3.09 14.47
CA PHE A 206 21.00 3.61 14.70
C PHE A 206 20.57 4.67 13.68
N VAL A 207 21.48 5.56 13.28
CA VAL A 207 21.19 6.46 12.15
C VAL A 207 20.95 5.65 10.87
N SER A 208 21.78 4.65 10.59
CA SER A 208 21.60 3.78 9.41
C SER A 208 20.28 3.01 9.46
N PHE A 209 19.91 2.50 10.62
CA PHE A 209 18.64 1.83 10.89
C PHE A 209 17.44 2.73 10.58
N GLY A 210 17.42 3.95 11.13
CA GLY A 210 16.32 4.89 10.86
C GLY A 210 16.24 5.28 9.39
N LEU A 211 17.39 5.50 8.74
CA LEU A 211 17.47 5.87 7.33
C LEU A 211 17.00 4.75 6.38
N MET A 212 17.32 3.51 6.73
CA MET A 212 16.88 2.32 6.00
C MET A 212 15.35 2.19 6.05
N HIS A 213 14.75 2.39 7.24
CA HIS A 213 13.31 2.31 7.46
C HIS A 213 12.49 3.35 6.70
N VAL A 214 13.07 4.51 6.37
CA VAL A 214 12.42 5.51 5.50
C VAL A 214 12.11 4.93 4.13
N VAL A 215 12.84 3.91 3.68
CA VAL A 215 12.69 3.28 2.37
C VAL A 215 12.04 1.90 2.47
N THR A 216 12.45 1.08 3.43
CA THR A 216 11.94 -0.30 3.54
C THR A 216 10.48 -0.35 3.95
N TYR A 217 10.05 0.55 4.83
CA TYR A 217 8.66 0.55 5.30
C TYR A 217 7.66 0.91 4.19
N PRO A 218 7.83 2.01 3.40
CA PRO A 218 7.00 2.24 2.22
C PRO A 218 7.11 1.12 1.17
N MET A 219 8.29 0.48 1.05
CA MET A 219 8.49 -0.63 0.12
C MET A 219 7.63 -1.85 0.48
N VAL A 220 7.56 -2.28 1.76
CA VAL A 220 6.66 -3.39 2.17
C VAL A 220 5.23 -3.06 1.79
N TRP A 221 4.74 -1.91 2.22
CA TRP A 221 3.35 -1.50 2.00
C TRP A 221 2.98 -1.48 0.52
N THR A 222 3.83 -0.84 -0.30
CA THR A 222 3.53 -0.66 -1.72
C THR A 222 3.74 -1.94 -2.51
N LEU A 223 4.77 -2.74 -2.19
CA LEU A 223 5.05 -3.99 -2.89
C LEU A 223 4.01 -5.06 -2.58
N THR A 224 3.58 -5.19 -1.32
CA THR A 224 2.51 -6.12 -0.96
C THR A 224 1.20 -5.77 -1.66
N SER A 225 0.80 -4.50 -1.68
CA SER A 225 -0.43 -4.08 -2.39
C SER A 225 -0.30 -4.16 -3.91
N GLY A 226 0.84 -3.78 -4.48
CA GLY A 226 1.05 -3.75 -5.93
C GLY A 226 1.24 -5.12 -6.58
N LEU A 227 1.63 -6.16 -5.82
CA LEU A 227 1.78 -7.53 -6.35
C LEU A 227 0.48 -8.34 -6.30
N GLN A 228 -0.52 -7.91 -5.54
CA GLN A 228 -1.78 -8.64 -5.40
C GLN A 228 -2.64 -8.58 -6.69
N PRO A 229 -3.50 -9.58 -6.91
CA PRO A 229 -4.52 -9.49 -7.95
C PRO A 229 -5.46 -8.31 -7.63
N PHE A 230 -6.09 -7.78 -8.66
CA PHE A 230 -7.03 -6.65 -8.59
C PHE A 230 -6.45 -5.36 -8.03
N SER A 231 -5.11 -5.22 -7.97
CA SER A 231 -4.46 -3.93 -7.76
C SER A 231 -4.65 -3.02 -8.98
N PHE A 232 -4.75 -1.71 -8.79
CA PHE A 232 -4.74 -0.78 -9.91
C PHE A 232 -3.36 -0.77 -10.59
N ALA A 233 -3.33 -0.46 -11.89
CA ALA A 233 -2.07 -0.31 -12.63
C ALA A 233 -1.12 0.71 -11.97
N GLY A 234 -1.70 1.78 -11.39
CA GLY A 234 -0.96 2.77 -10.62
C GLY A 234 -0.22 2.17 -9.42
N ASP A 235 -0.88 1.31 -8.64
CA ASP A 235 -0.28 0.68 -7.45
C ASP A 235 0.90 -0.23 -7.82
N ARG A 236 0.78 -0.97 -8.93
CA ARG A 236 1.90 -1.80 -9.44
C ARG A 236 3.09 -0.96 -9.81
N VAL A 237 2.85 0.11 -10.56
CA VAL A 237 3.92 1.00 -11.00
C VAL A 237 4.53 1.71 -9.80
N PHE A 238 3.71 2.11 -8.82
CA PHE A 238 4.18 2.70 -7.59
C PHE A 238 5.06 1.76 -6.77
N ALA A 239 4.69 0.48 -6.67
CA ALA A 239 5.51 -0.57 -6.06
C ALA A 239 6.87 -0.72 -6.76
N LEU A 240 6.87 -0.83 -8.08
CA LEU A 240 8.09 -0.95 -8.88
C LEU A 240 8.99 0.29 -8.76
N ILE A 241 8.38 1.48 -8.75
CA ILE A 241 9.05 2.75 -8.49
C ILE A 241 9.74 2.71 -7.12
N TRP A 242 9.06 2.24 -6.07
CA TRP A 242 9.67 2.18 -4.74
C TRP A 242 10.86 1.22 -4.67
N VAL A 243 10.76 0.06 -5.32
CA VAL A 243 11.92 -0.84 -5.47
C VAL A 243 13.09 -0.14 -6.17
N ALA A 244 12.82 0.58 -7.26
CA ALA A 244 13.85 1.34 -7.96
C ALA A 244 14.46 2.44 -7.08
N ILE A 245 13.64 3.20 -6.35
CA ILE A 245 14.10 4.21 -5.37
C ILE A 245 14.98 3.53 -4.32
N ALA A 246 14.58 2.38 -3.77
CA ALA A 246 15.34 1.68 -2.76
C ALA A 246 16.73 1.25 -3.26
N LEU A 247 16.81 0.70 -4.47
CA LEU A 247 18.07 0.30 -5.10
C LEU A 247 18.99 1.51 -5.35
N ILE A 248 18.45 2.58 -5.95
CA ILE A 248 19.23 3.80 -6.23
C ILE A 248 19.68 4.45 -4.91
N TYR A 249 18.80 4.51 -3.92
CA TYR A 249 19.11 5.03 -2.59
C TYR A 249 20.24 4.24 -1.92
N GLY A 250 20.16 2.91 -1.94
CA GLY A 250 21.21 2.03 -1.41
C GLY A 250 22.55 2.24 -2.11
N LEU A 251 22.53 2.39 -3.45
CA LEU A 251 23.72 2.67 -4.26
C LEU A 251 24.33 4.04 -3.93
N CYS A 252 23.52 5.10 -3.83
CA CYS A 252 23.99 6.42 -3.41
C CYS A 252 24.63 6.36 -2.01
N PHE A 253 24.01 5.62 -1.08
CA PHE A 253 24.54 5.44 0.27
C PHE A 253 25.86 4.67 0.31
N TYR A 254 26.05 3.71 -0.58
CA TYR A 254 27.34 3.03 -0.74
C TYR A 254 28.48 4.02 -1.01
N PHE A 255 28.26 5.01 -1.87
CA PHE A 255 29.26 6.06 -2.14
C PHE A 255 29.42 7.04 -0.98
N LEU A 256 28.34 7.30 -0.23
CA LEU A 256 28.34 8.22 0.91
C LEU A 256 28.84 7.61 2.22
N ARG A 257 29.15 6.30 2.25
CA ARG A 257 29.58 5.57 3.47
C ARG A 257 30.82 6.15 4.17
N ARG A 258 31.66 6.93 3.48
CA ARG A 258 32.87 7.55 4.05
C ARG A 258 32.67 8.98 4.53
N VAL A 259 31.51 9.57 4.28
CA VAL A 259 31.22 10.97 4.63
C VAL A 259 30.93 11.10 6.14
N ARG A 260 31.04 12.32 6.68
CA ARG A 260 30.70 12.64 8.08
C ARG A 260 29.22 12.35 8.37
N LEU A 261 28.92 11.97 9.60
CA LEU A 261 27.57 11.60 10.07
C LEU A 261 26.48 12.62 9.70
N ARG A 262 26.76 13.93 9.84
CA ARG A 262 25.81 14.99 9.46
C ARG A 262 25.32 14.87 8.01
N TRP A 263 26.20 14.47 7.10
CA TRP A 263 25.85 14.34 5.69
C TRP A 263 25.10 13.04 5.42
N LEU A 264 25.27 12.00 6.24
CA LEU A 264 24.44 10.80 6.18
C LEU A 264 22.98 11.09 6.54
N VAL A 265 22.72 12.11 7.37
CA VAL A 265 21.35 12.52 7.73
C VAL A 265 20.73 13.46 6.68
N VAL A 266 21.53 14.37 6.10
CA VAL A 266 21.03 15.34 5.10
C VAL A 266 20.87 14.70 3.70
N SER A 267 21.78 13.81 3.29
CA SER A 267 21.72 13.20 1.95
C SER A 267 20.44 12.42 1.64
N PRO A 268 19.82 11.64 2.57
CA PRO A 268 18.55 10.97 2.31
C PRO A 268 17.46 11.91 1.85
N VAL A 269 17.28 13.04 2.55
CA VAL A 269 16.23 14.01 2.24
C VAL A 269 16.41 14.54 0.83
N LEU A 270 17.64 14.80 0.41
CA LEU A 270 17.96 15.28 -0.94
C LEU A 270 17.79 14.19 -1.99
N ILE A 271 18.28 12.98 -1.73
CA ILE A 271 18.19 11.84 -2.65
C ILE A 271 16.72 11.47 -2.85
N LEU A 272 15.96 11.27 -1.78
CA LEU A 272 14.56 10.89 -1.85
C LEU A 272 13.72 11.98 -2.52
N SER A 273 13.91 13.25 -2.17
CA SER A 273 13.22 14.36 -2.86
C SER A 273 13.55 14.39 -4.37
N ALA A 274 14.81 14.15 -4.73
CA ALA A 274 15.24 14.15 -6.14
C ALA A 274 14.73 12.92 -6.91
N LEU A 275 14.55 11.78 -6.25
CA LEU A 275 13.99 10.56 -6.86
C LEU A 275 12.45 10.60 -6.91
N TRP A 276 11.81 11.19 -5.91
CA TRP A 276 10.35 11.23 -5.80
C TRP A 276 9.68 11.97 -6.96
N LEU A 277 10.24 13.10 -7.40
CA LEU A 277 9.65 13.92 -8.44
C LEU A 277 9.58 13.24 -9.83
N PRO A 278 10.68 12.69 -10.38
CA PRO A 278 10.57 11.93 -11.63
C PRO A 278 9.69 10.69 -11.46
N SER A 279 9.69 10.07 -10.27
CA SER A 279 8.78 8.97 -9.95
C SER A 279 7.30 9.37 -10.00
N MET A 280 6.92 10.55 -9.53
CA MET A 280 5.54 11.05 -9.67
C MET A 280 5.16 11.25 -11.14
N VAL A 281 6.08 11.73 -11.98
CA VAL A 281 5.85 11.86 -13.43
C VAL A 281 5.64 10.50 -14.07
N VAL A 282 6.49 9.51 -13.74
CA VAL A 282 6.31 8.14 -14.23
C VAL A 282 4.97 7.57 -13.74
N LEU A 283 4.66 7.70 -12.45
CA LEU A 283 3.39 7.22 -11.89
C LEU A 283 2.21 7.80 -12.66
N PHE A 284 2.19 9.13 -12.85
CA PHE A 284 1.17 9.82 -13.61
C PHE A 284 1.05 9.26 -15.04
N LEU A 285 2.16 9.12 -15.78
CA LEU A 285 2.12 8.62 -17.16
C LEU A 285 1.55 7.20 -17.29
N PHE A 286 1.68 6.36 -16.27
CA PHE A 286 1.18 4.99 -16.30
C PHE A 286 -0.17 4.80 -15.61
N SER A 287 -0.54 5.67 -14.66
CA SER A 287 -1.83 5.62 -13.97
C SER A 287 -2.91 6.45 -14.65
N TYR A 288 -2.53 7.44 -15.46
CA TYR A 288 -3.46 8.35 -16.11
C TYR A 288 -4.44 7.60 -17.01
N GLY A 289 -5.74 7.80 -16.75
CA GLY A 289 -6.83 7.19 -17.52
C GLY A 289 -7.01 5.67 -17.31
N ARG A 290 -6.29 5.06 -16.36
CA ARG A 290 -6.44 3.63 -16.02
C ARG A 290 -7.15 3.47 -14.68
N SER A 291 -8.45 3.27 -14.75
CA SER A 291 -9.31 3.01 -13.58
C SER A 291 -9.66 1.54 -13.39
N THR A 292 -9.31 0.65 -14.33
CA THR A 292 -9.62 -0.77 -14.21
C THR A 292 -8.55 -1.52 -13.43
N PRO A 293 -8.93 -2.32 -12.41
CA PRO A 293 -7.97 -3.15 -11.69
C PRO A 293 -7.47 -4.31 -12.57
N LEU A 294 -6.24 -4.74 -12.35
CA LEU A 294 -5.61 -5.82 -13.11
C LEU A 294 -5.86 -7.17 -12.44
N THR A 295 -6.43 -8.13 -13.18
CA THR A 295 -6.85 -9.42 -12.61
C THR A 295 -5.72 -10.41 -12.36
N THR A 296 -4.58 -10.26 -13.03
CA THR A 296 -3.38 -11.08 -12.80
C THR A 296 -2.71 -10.66 -11.50
N GLY A 297 -2.09 -11.55 -10.71
CA GLY A 297 -1.35 -11.13 -9.53
C GLY A 297 -0.74 -12.31 -8.78
N LEU A 298 -0.27 -12.04 -7.56
CA LEU A 298 0.20 -13.07 -6.62
C LEU A 298 -0.74 -13.10 -5.41
N SER A 299 -1.01 -14.29 -4.89
CA SER A 299 -1.80 -14.42 -3.67
C SER A 299 -1.16 -13.63 -2.51
N TYR A 300 -1.98 -13.16 -1.57
CA TYR A 300 -1.54 -12.31 -0.45
C TYR A 300 -0.30 -12.87 0.27
N GLY A 301 -0.32 -14.17 0.61
CA GLY A 301 0.80 -14.82 1.28
C GLY A 301 2.10 -14.82 0.47
N VAL A 302 2.02 -14.99 -0.85
CA VAL A 302 3.20 -14.94 -1.73
C VAL A 302 3.70 -13.50 -1.89
N ALA A 303 2.80 -12.53 -2.05
CA ALA A 303 3.16 -11.11 -2.14
C ALA A 303 3.86 -10.61 -0.86
N VAL A 304 3.33 -10.96 0.32
CA VAL A 304 3.96 -10.68 1.61
C VAL A 304 5.33 -11.36 1.70
N ALA A 305 5.43 -12.65 1.39
CA ALA A 305 6.71 -13.37 1.46
C ALA A 305 7.79 -12.72 0.56
N ILE A 306 7.43 -12.29 -0.66
CA ILE A 306 8.37 -11.60 -1.56
C ILE A 306 8.80 -10.26 -0.96
N ALA A 307 7.86 -9.48 -0.42
CA ALA A 307 8.16 -8.18 0.18
C ALA A 307 9.09 -8.32 1.40
N GLU A 308 8.81 -9.26 2.29
CA GLU A 308 9.61 -9.57 3.47
C GLU A 308 11.02 -10.04 3.09
N ILE A 309 11.16 -10.93 2.10
CA ILE A 309 12.46 -11.37 1.62
C ILE A 309 13.24 -10.19 1.02
N ALA A 310 12.59 -9.36 0.20
CA ALA A 310 13.23 -8.20 -0.43
C ALA A 310 13.73 -7.19 0.61
N VAL A 311 12.91 -6.86 1.61
CA VAL A 311 13.29 -6.00 2.73
C VAL A 311 14.43 -6.62 3.53
N THR A 312 14.27 -7.86 3.99
CA THR A 312 15.28 -8.54 4.81
C THR A 312 16.66 -8.53 4.13
N VAL A 313 16.70 -8.83 2.83
CA VAL A 313 17.94 -8.82 2.03
C VAL A 313 18.48 -7.39 1.90
N TYR A 314 17.62 -6.43 1.57
CA TYR A 314 18.00 -5.02 1.44
C TYR A 314 18.61 -4.50 2.75
N GLU A 315 17.96 -4.73 3.88
CA GLU A 315 18.39 -4.28 5.19
C GLU A 315 19.72 -4.90 5.61
N ALA A 316 19.88 -6.21 5.39
CA ALA A 316 21.12 -6.92 5.67
C ALA A 316 22.31 -6.32 4.90
N ILE A 317 22.10 -6.02 3.62
CA ILE A 317 23.11 -5.40 2.75
C ILE A 317 23.37 -3.95 3.20
N PHE A 318 22.33 -3.17 3.47
CA PHE A 318 22.43 -1.77 3.88
C PHE A 318 23.21 -1.62 5.20
N LEU A 319 22.90 -2.46 6.19
CA LEU A 319 23.62 -2.52 7.47
C LEU A 319 25.07 -2.98 7.28
N ALA A 320 25.33 -4.00 6.44
CA ALA A 320 26.69 -4.46 6.15
C ALA A 320 27.53 -3.34 5.54
N MET A 321 26.99 -2.64 4.54
CA MET A 321 27.67 -1.54 3.85
C MET A 321 28.02 -0.39 4.80
N LEU A 322 27.09 -0.01 5.69
CA LEU A 322 27.27 1.15 6.57
C LEU A 322 28.06 0.86 7.84
N SER A 323 28.13 -0.40 8.27
CA SER A 323 29.03 -0.84 9.36
C SER A 323 30.53 -0.69 9.02
N ARG A 324 30.90 -0.35 7.77
CA ARG A 324 32.28 -0.26 7.27
C ARG A 324 33.10 -1.54 7.52
N GLY A 325 32.46 -2.70 7.44
CA GLY A 325 33.11 -4.00 7.64
C GLY A 325 33.34 -4.38 9.10
N GLN A 326 32.80 -3.62 10.06
CA GLN A 326 32.80 -4.02 11.47
C GLN A 326 31.80 -5.14 11.77
N LEU A 327 30.73 -5.23 10.97
CA LEU A 327 29.79 -6.35 11.02
C LEU A 327 29.95 -7.17 9.73
N SER A 328 30.08 -8.49 9.89
CA SER A 328 30.10 -9.40 8.74
C SER A 328 28.71 -9.47 8.10
N LEU A 329 28.63 -9.78 6.80
CA LEU A 329 27.35 -9.97 6.12
C LEU A 329 26.51 -11.06 6.79
N ARG A 330 27.13 -12.12 7.31
CA ARG A 330 26.43 -13.17 8.07
C ARG A 330 25.76 -12.61 9.32
N THR A 331 26.46 -11.74 10.04
CA THR A 331 25.93 -11.09 11.25
C THR A 331 24.79 -10.14 10.92
N THR A 332 24.91 -9.34 9.85
CA THR A 332 23.86 -8.40 9.47
C THR A 332 22.65 -9.09 8.85
N SER A 333 22.83 -10.19 8.12
CA SER A 333 21.72 -11.04 7.65
C SER A 333 20.98 -11.68 8.83
N GLY A 334 21.71 -12.25 9.80
CA GLY A 334 21.09 -12.81 11.00
C GLY A 334 20.36 -11.75 11.82
N LEU A 335 20.94 -10.54 11.93
CA LEU A 335 20.29 -9.42 12.61
C LEU A 335 19.01 -8.97 11.87
N SER A 336 19.07 -8.82 10.54
CA SER A 336 17.92 -8.46 9.71
C SER A 336 16.77 -9.46 9.87
N LEU A 337 17.05 -10.77 9.80
CA LEU A 337 16.07 -11.82 10.02
C LEU A 337 15.46 -11.78 11.43
N LEU A 338 16.28 -11.54 12.47
CA LEU A 338 15.79 -11.45 13.84
C LEU A 338 14.91 -10.21 14.07
N MET A 339 15.28 -9.07 13.48
CA MET A 339 14.52 -7.82 13.55
C MET A 339 13.14 -8.01 12.90
N ASN A 340 13.11 -8.35 11.60
CA ASN A 340 11.87 -8.54 10.84
C ASN A 340 11.01 -9.69 11.41
N GLY A 341 11.64 -10.81 11.79
CA GLY A 341 10.92 -11.95 12.35
C GLY A 341 10.26 -11.66 13.70
N ALA A 342 10.91 -10.86 14.56
CA ALA A 342 10.34 -10.49 15.84
C ALA A 342 9.29 -9.37 15.73
N SER A 343 9.50 -8.38 14.85
CA SER A 343 8.49 -7.34 14.60
C SER A 343 7.24 -7.96 13.98
N TRP A 344 7.40 -8.90 13.04
CA TRP A 344 6.29 -9.71 12.52
C TRP A 344 5.59 -10.53 13.60
N ALA A 345 6.32 -11.29 14.41
CA ALA A 345 5.73 -12.14 15.45
C ALA A 345 4.97 -11.33 16.51
N LEU A 346 5.51 -10.17 16.92
CA LEU A 346 4.81 -9.25 17.82
C LEU A 346 3.60 -8.60 17.16
N GLY A 347 3.70 -8.23 15.88
CA GLY A 347 2.56 -7.69 15.13
C GLY A 347 1.41 -8.68 15.07
N VAL A 348 1.70 -9.94 14.73
CA VAL A 348 0.74 -11.04 14.76
C VAL A 348 0.12 -11.21 16.15
N TRP A 349 0.92 -11.16 17.22
CA TRP A 349 0.42 -11.34 18.58
C TRP A 349 -0.43 -10.19 19.12
N ILE A 350 -0.20 -8.95 18.65
CA ILE A 350 -0.88 -7.74 19.15
C ILE A 350 -2.13 -7.41 18.33
N PHE A 351 -2.11 -7.67 17.01
CA PHE A 351 -3.15 -7.26 16.08
C PHE A 351 -4.06 -8.40 15.58
N GLN A 352 -3.81 -9.64 15.97
CA GLN A 352 -4.76 -10.76 15.84
C GLN A 352 -5.38 -11.06 17.20
#